data_AF-A0A183JSL6-F1
#
_entry.id   AF-A0A183JSL6-F1
#
_cell.length_a   1.000
_cell.length_b   1.000
_cell.length_c   1.000
_cell.angle_alpha   90.00
_cell.angle_beta   90.00
_cell.angle_gamma   90.00
#
_symmetry.space_group_name_H-M   'P 1'
#
loop_
_entity.id
_entity.type
_entity.pdbx_description
1 polymer ?
#
loop_
_entity_poly.entity_id
_entity_poly.type
_entity_poly.pdbx_seq_one_letter_code
_entity_poly.pdbx_strand_id
1 'polypeptide(L)' 'MTQEELDIYRSTQPSEYTLYFVPLVWALDMVTKAREEGYIRFDRAVEILTNEITSFRSKLGTIFAYDWVNPPLVYTQVS' A
#
# COMPACT_ATOMS: atom_id res chain seq x y z
N MET A 1 3.22 7.23 11.60
CA MET A 1 4.54 7.11 11.00
C MET A 1 5.53 7.64 12.01
N THR A 2 6.44 6.80 12.48
CA THR A 2 7.52 7.24 13.35
C THR A 2 8.45 8.17 12.58
N GLN A 3 9.31 8.92 13.29
CA GLN A 3 10.27 9.80 12.64
C GLN A 3 11.22 9.00 11.73
N GLU A 4 11.65 7.82 12.18
CA GLU A 4 12.51 6.91 11.42
C GLU A 4 11.83 6.41 10.13
N GLU A 5 10.59 5.96 10.23
CA GLU A 5 9.80 5.52 9.07
C GLU A 5 9.64 6.66 8.05
N LEU A 6 9.42 7.89 8.53
CA LEU A 6 9.24 9.06 7.68
C LEU A 6 10.52 9.45 6.94
N ASP A 7 11.67 9.30 7.58
CA ASP A 7 12.96 9.55 6.94
C ASP A 7 13.26 8.50 5.86
N ILE A 8 12.97 7.21 6.13
CA ILE A 8 13.08 6.13 5.13
C ILE A 8 12.12 6.40 3.97
N TYR A 9 10.86 6.73 4.24
CA TYR A 9 9.85 7.03 3.24
C TYR A 9 10.31 8.15 2.29
N ARG A 10 10.87 9.24 2.84
CA ARG A 10 11.38 10.37 2.05
C ARG A 10 12.63 10.03 1.24
N SER A 11 13.47 9.11 1.74
CA SER A 11 14.66 8.65 1.03
C SER A 11 14.37 7.60 -0.06
N THR A 12 13.16 7.03 -0.07
CA THR A 12 12.77 5.97 -1.02
C THR A 12 12.57 6.57 -2.42
N GLN A 13 13.23 5.99 -3.41
CA GLN A 13 13.09 6.37 -4.82
C GLN A 13 12.07 5.47 -5.53
N PRO A 14 11.40 5.96 -6.60
CA PRO A 14 11.44 7.31 -7.15
C PRO A 14 10.60 8.32 -6.36
N SER A 15 11.12 9.54 -6.19
CA SER A 15 10.43 10.63 -5.46
C SER A 15 9.31 11.31 -6.26
N GLU A 16 9.22 11.03 -7.56
CA GLU A 16 8.24 11.64 -8.49
C GLU A 16 6.84 11.02 -8.38
N TYR A 17 6.73 9.85 -7.76
CA TYR A 17 5.46 9.12 -7.63
C TYR A 17 4.99 9.11 -6.18
N THR A 18 3.68 9.07 -6.00
CA THR A 18 3.09 8.85 -4.68
C THR A 18 3.40 7.44 -4.20
N LEU A 19 4.28 7.33 -3.20
CA LEU A 19 4.74 6.05 -2.63
C LEU A 19 3.76 5.46 -1.60
N TYR A 20 2.45 5.59 -1.81
CA TYR A 20 1.42 5.14 -0.86
C TYR A 20 1.49 3.64 -0.52
N PHE A 21 2.12 2.85 -1.37
CA PHE A 21 2.29 1.41 -1.19
C PHE A 21 3.42 1.05 -0.20
N VAL A 22 4.35 1.96 0.10
CA VAL A 22 5.52 1.68 0.94
C VAL A 22 5.14 1.17 2.34
N PRO A 23 4.21 1.81 3.08
CA PRO A 23 3.75 1.27 4.36
C PRO A 23 3.09 -0.11 4.27
N LEU A 24 2.49 -0.45 3.12
CA LEU A 24 1.89 -1.78 2.91
C LEU A 24 2.96 -2.85 2.71
N VAL A 25 4.08 -2.50 2.08
CA VAL A 25 5.24 -3.40 1.99
C VAL A 25 5.82 -3.64 3.38
N TRP A 26 5.94 -2.62 4.22
CA TRP A 26 6.38 -2.78 5.61
C TRP A 26 5.42 -3.65 6.43
N ALA A 27 4.10 -3.51 6.21
CA ALA A 27 3.12 -4.38 6.85
C ALA A 27 3.31 -5.86 6.46
N LEU A 28 3.59 -6.15 5.18
CA LEU A 28 3.89 -7.51 4.72
C LEU A 28 5.21 -8.05 5.29
N ASP A 29 6.23 -7.20 5.39
CA ASP A 29 7.52 -7.54 6.01
C ASP A 29 7.34 -7.87 7.51
N MET A 30 6.54 -7.09 8.24
CA MET A 30 6.20 -7.39 9.63
C MET A 30 5.48 -8.73 9.79
N VAL A 31 4.56 -9.07 8.87
CA VAL A 31 3.88 -10.38 8.90
C VAL A 31 4.88 -11.52 8.67
N THR A 32 5.84 -11.34 7.75
CA THR A 32 6.89 -12.32 7.48
C THR A 32 7.79 -12.50 8.70
N LYS A 33 8.27 -11.39 9.31
CA LYS A 33 9.07 -11.42 10.54
C LYS A 33 8.33 -12.09 11.69
N ALA A 34 7.05 -11.77 11.89
CA ALA A 34 6.23 -12.39 12.92
C ALA A 34 6.05 -13.91 12.71
N ARG A 35 6.12 -14.40 11.48
CA ARG A 35 6.15 -15.84 11.18
C ARG A 35 7.51 -16.46 11.53
N GLU A 36 8.60 -15.81 11.14
CA GLU A 36 9.98 -16.26 11.43
C GLU A 36 10.27 -16.32 12.94
N GLU A 37 9.80 -15.33 13.68
CA GLU A 37 9.92 -15.24 15.15
C GLU A 37 8.95 -16.16 15.89
N GLY A 38 8.05 -16.85 15.18
CA GLY A 38 7.11 -17.82 15.74
C GLY A 38 5.90 -17.22 16.45
N TYR A 39 5.68 -15.90 16.36
CA TYR A 39 4.46 -15.25 16.84
C TYR A 39 3.23 -15.75 16.05
N ILE A 40 3.37 -15.97 14.75
CA ILE A 40 2.34 -16.58 13.91
C ILE A 40 2.65 -18.06 13.74
N ARG A 41 1.80 -18.92 14.31
CA ARG A 41 2.03 -20.38 14.35
C ARG A 41 1.59 -21.12 13.09
N PHE A 42 0.58 -20.62 12.39
CA PHE A 42 -0.04 -21.32 11.26
C PHE A 42 0.21 -20.57 9.96
N ASP A 43 0.65 -21.29 8.93
CA ASP A 43 0.86 -20.71 7.60
C ASP A 43 -0.43 -20.13 7.00
N ARG A 44 -1.57 -20.74 7.33
CA ARG A 44 -2.88 -20.21 6.91
C ARG A 44 -3.17 -18.82 7.47
N ALA A 45 -2.68 -18.50 8.67
CA ALA A 45 -2.86 -17.18 9.25
C ALA A 45 -2.02 -16.13 8.52
N VAL A 46 -0.80 -16.48 8.12
CA VAL A 46 0.05 -15.64 7.25
C VAL A 46 -0.66 -15.35 5.94
N GLU A 47 -1.17 -16.39 5.27
CA GLU A 47 -1.88 -16.26 3.99
C GLU A 47 -3.09 -15.33 4.10
N ILE A 48 -3.90 -15.47 5.15
CA ILE A 48 -5.06 -14.60 5.38
C ILE A 48 -4.62 -13.14 5.56
N LEU A 49 -3.59 -12.88 6.39
CA LEU A 49 -3.08 -11.53 6.62
C LEU A 49 -2.54 -10.90 5.33
N THR A 50 -1.75 -11.65 4.56
CA THR A 50 -1.23 -11.21 3.27
C THR A 50 -2.35 -10.89 2.28
N ASN A 51 -3.40 -11.72 2.24
CA ASN A 51 -4.55 -11.51 1.36
C ASN A 51 -5.34 -10.25 1.75
N GLU A 52 -5.57 -10.01 3.05
CA GLU A 52 -6.26 -8.80 3.52
C GLU A 52 -5.46 -7.53 3.23
N ILE A 53 -4.14 -7.55 3.42
CA ILE A 53 -3.26 -6.41 3.08
C ILE A 53 -3.32 -6.14 1.56
N THR A 54 -3.30 -7.19 0.74
CA THR A 54 -3.39 -7.06 -0.72
C THR A 54 -4.75 -6.55 -1.18
N SER A 55 -5.83 -6.99 -0.54
CA SER A 55 -7.19 -6.48 -0.76
C SER A 55 -7.28 -4.99 -0.44
N PHE A 56 -6.71 -4.57 0.70
CA PHE A 56 -6.64 -3.16 1.07
C PHE A 56 -5.82 -2.33 0.07
N ARG A 57 -4.65 -2.83 -0.36
CA ARG A 57 -3.83 -2.21 -1.43
C ARG A 57 -4.65 -1.98 -2.70
N SER A 58 -5.48 -2.94 -3.07
CA SER A 58 -6.28 -2.89 -4.29
C SER A 58 -7.35 -1.78 -4.22
N LYS A 59 -7.99 -1.60 -3.06
CA LYS A 59 -8.94 -0.51 -2.82
C LYS A 59 -8.25 0.87 -2.91
N LEU A 60 -7.05 1.01 -2.37
CA LEU A 60 -6.25 2.24 -2.53
C LEU A 60 -5.87 2.50 -3.98
N GLY A 61 -5.51 1.44 -4.73
CA GLY A 61 -5.26 1.53 -6.17
C GLY A 61 -6.47 2.05 -6.95
N THR A 62 -7.68 1.65 -6.59
CA THR A 62 -8.92 2.18 -7.19
C THR A 62 -9.09 3.67 -6.92
N ILE A 63 -8.87 4.12 -5.67
CA ILE A 63 -8.94 5.55 -5.32
C ILE A 63 -7.92 6.35 -6.12
N PHE A 64 -6.68 5.85 -6.20
CA PHE A 64 -5.62 6.46 -6.98
C PHE A 64 -5.96 6.52 -8.48
N ALA A 65 -6.59 5.48 -9.03
CA ALA A 65 -7.01 5.46 -10.43
C ALA A 65 -8.09 6.52 -10.73
N TYR A 66 -9.03 6.76 -9.80
CA TYR A 66 -10.01 7.83 -9.94
C TYR A 66 -9.39 9.23 -9.89
N ASP A 67 -8.36 9.42 -9.05
CA ASP A 67 -7.63 10.70 -8.98
C ASP A 67 -6.80 10.96 -10.24
N TRP A 68 -6.14 9.93 -10.77
CA TRP A 68 -5.37 10.03 -12.01
C TRP A 68 -6.29 10.23 -13.22
N VAL A 69 -7.28 9.35 -13.40
CA VAL A 69 -8.12 9.30 -14.59
C VAL A 69 -9.45 10.01 -14.33
N ASN A 70 -9.41 11.34 -14.48
CA ASN A 70 -10.61 12.17 -14.39
C ASN A 70 -11.49 12.01 -15.64
N PRO A 71 -12.83 12.19 -15.53
CA PRO A 71 -13.70 12.26 -16.69
C PRO A 71 -13.15 13.24 -17.73
N PRO A 72 -13.20 12.91 -19.04
CA PRO A 72 -12.65 13.78 -20.06
C PRO A 72 -13.25 15.18 -19.98
N LEU A 73 -12.39 16.19 -20.00
CA LEU A 73 -12.76 17.59 -19.83
C LEU A 73 -13.83 18.05 -20.84
N VAL A 74 -13.84 17.45 -22.04
CA VAL A 74 -14.88 17.73 -23.05
C VAL A 74 -16.30 17.43 -22.56
N TYR A 75 -16.49 16.43 -21.68
CA TYR A 75 -17.80 16.12 -21.15
C TYR A 75 -18.26 17.15 -20.10
N THR A 76 -17.34 17.78 -19.38
CA THR A 76 -17.68 18.80 -18.38
C THR A 76 -17.85 20.19 -18.99
N GLN A 77 -17.29 20.45 -20.17
CA GLN A 77 -17.31 21.76 -20.84
C GLN A 77 -18.53 22.02 -21.73
N VAL A 78 -19.28 20.98 -22.09
CA VAL A 78 -20.43 21.07 -23.02
C VAL A 78 -21.77 20.95 -22.28
N SER A 79 -21.73 20.95 -20.94
CA SER A 79 -22.92 20.98 -20.07
C SER A 79 -23.45 22.38 -19.85
#